data_AF-A0A1A8EKX4-F1
#
_entry.id   AF-A0A1A8EKX4-F1
#
_cell.length_a   1.000
_cell.length_b   1.000
_cell.length_c   1.000
_cell.angle_alpha   90.00
_cell.angle_beta   90.00
_cell.angle_gamma   90.00
#
_symmetry.space_group_name_H-M   'P 1'
#
loop_
_entity.id
_entity.type
_entity.pdbx_description
1 polymer ?
#
loop_
_entity_poly.entity_id
_entity_poly.type
_entity_poly.pdbx_seq_one_letter_code
_entity_poly.pdbx_strand_id
1 'polypeptide(L)'
;WLRKVNEASLRVSLILAKKKRPFTDSETVKECMLAVLDEVISDEKIKTRVTAAVKSVPLSDTSHIRRVEILAMDLFDSLMKGSRYVYCCR
;
A
#
# COMPACT_ATOMS: atom_id res chain seq x y z
N TRP A 1 -2.36 -8.99 -16.38
CA TRP A 1 -1.46 -8.52 -15.32
C TRP A 1 -0.57 -7.38 -15.78
N LEU A 2 0.32 -7.57 -16.78
CA LEU A 2 1.25 -6.52 -17.24
C LEU A 2 0.58 -5.19 -17.62
N ARG A 3 -0.55 -5.22 -18.34
CA ARG A 3 -1.29 -4.02 -18.72
C ARG A 3 -1.75 -3.17 -17.52
N LYS A 4 -2.32 -3.83 -16.50
CA LYS A 4 -2.80 -3.17 -15.27
C LYS A 4 -1.67 -2.56 -14.45
N VAL A 5 -0.52 -3.24 -14.42
CA VAL A 5 0.69 -2.71 -13.76
C VAL A 5 1.20 -1.47 -14.48
N ASN A 6 1.25 -1.48 -15.82
CA ASN A 6 1.67 -0.32 -16.60
C ASN A 6 0.71 0.88 -16.44
N GLU A 7 -0.59 0.62 -16.42
CA GLU A 7 -1.63 1.63 -16.18
C GLU A 7 -1.50 2.25 -14.77
N ALA A 8 -1.23 1.42 -13.77
CA ALA A 8 -0.96 1.85 -12.40
C ALA A 8 0.29 2.74 -12.32
N SER A 9 1.40 2.31 -12.94
CA SER A 9 2.66 3.07 -12.98
C SER A 9 2.49 4.42 -13.67
N LEU A 10 1.72 4.48 -14.76
CA LEU A 10 1.40 5.74 -15.44
C LEU A 10 0.56 6.66 -14.55
N ARG A 11 -0.45 6.12 -13.87
CA ARG A 11 -1.33 6.87 -12.96
C ARG A 11 -0.56 7.47 -11.78
N VAL A 12 0.36 6.69 -11.19
CA VAL A 12 1.30 7.16 -10.17
C VAL A 12 2.19 8.28 -10.71
N SER A 13 2.78 8.10 -11.89
CA SER A 13 3.65 9.11 -12.52
C SER A 13 2.93 10.44 -12.76
N LEU A 14 1.65 10.38 -13.16
CA LEU A 14 0.80 11.58 -13.34
C LEU A 14 0.49 12.30 -12.03
N ILE A 15 0.19 11.57 -10.95
CA ILE A 15 -0.05 12.15 -9.62
C ILE A 15 1.19 12.91 -9.15
N LEU A 16 2.37 12.27 -9.29
CA LEU A 16 3.66 12.85 -8.92
C LEU A 16 4.00 14.10 -9.74
N ALA A 17 3.83 14.02 -11.06
CA ALA A 17 4.09 15.14 -11.97
C ALA A 17 3.18 16.35 -11.68
N LYS A 18 1.93 16.12 -11.28
CA LYS A 18 0.96 17.19 -10.96
C LYS A 18 1.24 17.89 -9.64
N LYS A 19 1.66 17.16 -8.60
CA LYS A 19 1.78 17.73 -7.25
C LYS A 19 2.93 18.72 -7.10
N LYS A 20 3.97 18.68 -7.95
CA LYS A 20 5.17 19.58 -7.90
C LYS A 20 5.77 19.78 -6.50
N ARG A 21 5.50 18.86 -5.56
CA ARG A 21 5.95 18.89 -4.18
C ARG A 21 7.11 17.92 -4.00
N PRO A 22 8.03 18.19 -3.07
CA PRO A 22 9.06 17.22 -2.72
C PRO A 22 8.40 15.92 -2.25
N PHE A 23 9.03 14.80 -2.58
CA PHE A 23 8.57 13.43 -2.25
C PHE A 23 8.53 13.13 -0.74
N THR A 24 8.68 14.16 0.09
CA THR A 24 8.58 14.15 1.54
C THR A 24 7.14 14.28 2.05
N ASP A 25 6.21 14.75 1.21
CA ASP A 25 4.78 14.80 1.56
C ASP A 25 4.19 13.38 1.48
N SER A 26 4.10 12.74 2.63
CA SER A 26 3.65 11.36 2.77
C SER A 26 2.22 11.11 2.29
N GLU A 27 1.40 12.15 2.27
CA GLU A 27 0.04 12.07 1.72
C GLU A 27 0.08 11.80 0.20
N THR A 28 1.13 12.25 -0.48
CA THR A 28 1.36 11.95 -1.91
C THR A 28 1.65 10.46 -2.12
N VAL A 29 2.40 9.83 -1.20
CA VAL A 29 2.68 8.38 -1.25
C VAL A 29 1.39 7.58 -1.05
N LYS A 30 0.54 8.01 -0.12
CA LYS A 30 -0.77 7.39 0.13
C LYS A 30 -1.66 7.42 -1.10
N GLU A 31 -1.73 8.58 -1.77
CA GLU A 31 -2.51 8.77 -2.98
C GLU A 31 -2.03 7.85 -4.11
N CYS A 32 -0.71 7.69 -4.25
CA CYS A 32 -0.13 6.76 -5.22
C CYS A 32 -0.49 5.30 -4.90
N MET A 33 -0.41 4.90 -3.63
CA MET A 33 -0.79 3.54 -3.20
C MET A 33 -2.25 3.23 -3.51
N LEU A 34 -3.16 4.19 -3.26
CA LEU A 34 -4.58 4.03 -3.56
C LEU A 34 -4.83 3.89 -5.08
N ALA A 35 -4.12 4.67 -5.90
CA ALA A 35 -4.22 4.58 -7.36
C ALA A 35 -3.75 3.21 -7.89
N VAL A 36 -2.71 2.63 -7.30
CA VAL A 36 -2.22 1.29 -7.68
C VAL A 36 -3.21 0.21 -7.28
N LEU A 37 -3.79 0.29 -6.08
CA LEU A 37 -4.76 -0.70 -5.59
C LEU A 37 -6.02 -0.75 -6.46
N ASP A 38 -6.50 0.42 -6.90
CA ASP A 38 -7.66 0.54 -7.79
C ASP A 38 -7.44 -0.19 -9.12
N GLU A 39 -6.24 -0.04 -9.67
CA GLU A 39 -5.89 -0.54 -11.00
C GLU A 39 -5.52 -2.04 -11.01
N VAL A 40 -4.77 -2.48 -9.99
CA VAL A 40 -4.20 -3.83 -9.96
C VAL A 40 -5.19 -4.85 -9.39
N ILE A 41 -5.95 -4.48 -8.35
CA ILE A 41 -6.85 -5.41 -7.68
C ILE A 41 -8.19 -5.44 -8.43
N SER A 42 -8.59 -6.64 -8.88
CA SER A 42 -9.85 -6.83 -9.60
C SER A 42 -10.98 -7.34 -8.71
N ASP A 43 -10.63 -7.95 -7.57
CA ASP A 43 -11.59 -8.43 -6.58
C ASP A 43 -12.00 -7.28 -5.66
N GLU A 44 -13.28 -6.89 -5.72
CA GLU A 44 -13.81 -5.74 -4.98
C GLU A 44 -13.81 -5.95 -3.45
N LYS A 45 -13.95 -7.19 -2.98
CA LYS A 45 -13.90 -7.50 -1.54
C LYS A 45 -12.48 -7.32 -1.01
N ILE A 46 -11.49 -7.79 -1.77
CA ILE A 46 -10.08 -7.60 -1.43
C ILE A 46 -9.71 -6.11 -1.55
N LYS A 47 -10.10 -5.45 -2.64
CA LYS A 47 -9.83 -4.03 -2.88
C LYS A 47 -10.36 -3.16 -1.75
N THR A 48 -11.61 -3.37 -1.33
CA THR A 48 -12.24 -2.60 -0.24
C THR A 48 -11.49 -2.77 1.07
N ARG A 49 -11.13 -4.02 1.44
CA ARG A 49 -10.38 -4.31 2.67
C ARG A 49 -9.01 -3.64 2.68
N VAL A 50 -8.24 -3.77 1.59
CA VAL A 50 -6.87 -3.24 1.50
C VAL A 50 -6.89 -1.71 1.42
N THR A 51 -7.84 -1.13 0.67
CA THR A 51 -8.04 0.31 0.58
C THR A 51 -8.38 0.92 1.94
N ALA A 52 -9.24 0.27 2.72
CA ALA A 52 -9.58 0.70 4.07
C ALA A 52 -8.35 0.68 5.00
N ALA A 53 -7.54 -0.37 4.94
CA ALA A 53 -6.31 -0.48 5.72
C ALA A 53 -5.28 0.61 5.37
N VAL A 54 -5.09 0.92 4.08
CA VAL A 54 -4.20 2.02 3.66
C VAL A 54 -4.75 3.37 4.10
N LYS A 55 -6.07 3.59 3.99
CA LYS A 55 -6.71 4.83 4.45
C LYS A 55 -6.58 5.05 5.96
N SER A 56 -6.65 3.99 6.77
CA SER A 56 -6.54 4.08 8.23
C SER A 56 -5.15 4.43 8.73
N VAL A 57 -4.09 4.33 7.90
CA VAL A 57 -2.74 4.73 8.31
C VAL A 57 -2.69 6.26 8.44
N PRO A 58 -2.46 6.81 9.65
CA PRO A 58 -2.36 8.25 9.81
C PRO A 58 -0.94 8.69 9.47
N LEU A 59 -0.82 9.48 8.40
CA LEU A 59 0.43 9.97 7.84
C LEU A 59 0.61 11.44 8.26
N SER A 60 1.10 11.70 9.48
CA SER A 60 1.40 13.07 9.93
C SER A 60 2.92 13.27 10.09
N ASP A 61 3.40 14.46 9.78
CA ASP A 61 4.80 14.87 9.58
C ASP A 61 5.80 14.54 10.71
N THR A 62 5.37 14.07 11.87
CA THR A 62 6.23 13.94 13.06
C THR A 62 6.55 12.50 13.50
N SER A 63 6.05 11.45 12.83
CA SER A 63 6.36 10.06 13.26
C SER A 63 6.23 9.00 12.16
N HIS A 64 6.54 9.40 10.93
CA HIS A 64 6.30 8.60 9.74
C HIS A 64 7.06 7.26 9.70
N ILE A 65 8.35 7.29 10.05
CA ILE A 65 9.22 6.10 10.03
C ILE A 65 8.74 5.06 11.04
N ARG A 66 8.47 5.47 12.28
CA ARG A 66 8.05 4.56 13.35
C ARG A 66 6.70 3.89 13.06
N ARG A 67 5.80 4.55 12.34
CA ARG A 67 4.51 3.96 11.91
C ARG A 67 4.67 3.00 10.72
N VAL A 68 5.55 3.31 9.77
CA VAL A 68 5.91 2.39 8.68
C VAL A 68 6.60 1.13 9.24
N GLU A 69 7.47 1.28 10.24
CA GLU A 69 8.09 0.17 10.95
C GLU A 69 7.07 -0.73 11.64
N ILE A 70 6.09 -0.16 12.35
CA ILE A 70 5.01 -0.94 13.00
C ILE A 70 4.19 -1.70 11.95
N LEU A 71 3.80 -1.07 10.84
CA LEU A 71 3.06 -1.73 9.76
C LEU A 71 3.88 -2.84 9.09
N ALA A 72 5.20 -2.64 8.94
CA ALA A 72 6.10 -3.66 8.42
C ALA A 72 6.21 -4.86 9.38
N MET A 73 6.26 -4.62 10.70
CA MET A 73 6.24 -5.66 11.72
C MET A 73 4.93 -6.45 11.71
N ASP A 74 3.78 -5.78 11.59
CA ASP A 74 2.46 -6.43 11.54
C ASP A 74 2.30 -7.29 10.27
N LEU A 75 2.80 -6.80 9.13
CA LEU A 75 2.82 -7.55 7.88
C LEU A 75 3.74 -8.78 7.99
N PHE A 76 4.92 -8.61 8.58
CA PHE A 76 5.88 -9.70 8.79
C PHE A 76 5.32 -10.77 9.73
N ASP A 77 4.69 -10.38 10.83
CA ASP A 77 4.07 -11.32 11.77
C ASP A 77 2.89 -12.06 11.12
N SER A 78 2.07 -11.37 10.31
CA SER A 78 1.00 -12.00 9.54
C SER A 78 1.52 -13.04 8.54
N LEU A 79 2.62 -12.75 7.85
CA LEU A 79 3.28 -13.69 6.94
C LEU A 79 3.88 -14.88 7.69
N MET A 80 4.52 -14.64 8.85
CA MET A 80 5.13 -15.70 9.67
C MET A 80 4.09 -16.59 10.36
N LYS A 81 2.96 -16.03 10.80
CA LYS A 81 1.82 -16.80 11.30
C LYS A 81 1.21 -17.64 10.18
N GLY A 82 1.02 -17.07 8.98
CA GLY A 82 0.58 -17.80 7.79
C GLY A 82 1.50 -18.98 7.43
N SER A 83 2.81 -18.79 7.46
CA SER A 83 3.79 -19.87 7.26
C SER A 83 3.69 -20.97 8.30
N ARG A 84 3.49 -20.63 9.59
CA ARG A 84 3.38 -21.64 10.66
C ARG A 84 2.19 -22.60 10.50
N TYR A 85 1.07 -22.14 9.93
CA TYR A 85 -0.06 -23.01 9.61
C TYR A 85 0.24 -23.96 8.45
N VAL A 86 1.08 -23.56 7.48
CA VAL A 86 1.44 -24.40 6.33
C VAL A 86 2.43 -25.50 6.73
N TYR A 87 3.32 -25.26 7.69
CA TYR A 87 4.29 -26.27 8.15
C TYR A 87 3.76 -27.21 9.26
N CYS A 88 2.63 -26.92 9.90
CA CYS A 88 2.02 -27.79 10.92
C CYS A 88 1.00 -28.80 10.34
N CYS A 89 0.50 -28.56 9.13
CA CYS A 89 -0.44 -29.44 8.43
C CYS A 89 0.24 -30.32 7.36
N ARG A 90 1.53 -30.62 7.49
CA ARG A 90 2.22 -31.55 6.58
C ARG A 90 2.85 -32.72 7.33
#